data_AF-F2R3C9-F1
#
_entry.id   AF-F2R3C9-F1
#
_cell.length_a   1.000
_cell.length_b   1.000
_cell.length_c   1.000
_cell.angle_alpha   90.00
_cell.angle_beta   90.00
_cell.angle_gamma   90.00
#
_symmetry.space_group_name_H-M   'P 1'
#
loop_
_entity.id
_entity.type
_entity.pdbx_description
1 polymer ?
#
loop_
_entity_poly.entity_id
_entity_poly.type
_entity_poly.pdbx_seq_one_letter_code
_entity_poly.pdbx_strand_id
1 'polypeptide(L)'
;MQSIITLPVTSAALSFDGEPSDAELDAIETEMPLVLADVELLDAVIKTLDRPVSKLDERRIRRARNRVVAARRGLTNRVTAVQSGGAA
;
A
#
# COMPACT_ATOMS: atom_id res chain seq x y z
N MET A 1 29.01 -9.97 -16.91
CA MET A 1 29.36 -8.78 -16.12
C MET A 1 28.06 -8.12 -15.72
N GLN A 2 27.61 -8.31 -14.48
CA GLN A 2 26.38 -7.68 -13.98
C GLN A 2 26.72 -6.28 -13.47
N SER A 3 26.24 -5.26 -14.18
CA SER A 3 26.31 -3.87 -13.72
C SER A 3 25.34 -3.68 -12.57
N ILE A 4 25.86 -3.32 -11.38
CA ILE A 4 25.04 -2.79 -10.29
C ILE A 4 24.59 -1.41 -10.73
N ILE A 5 23.30 -1.27 -11.06
CA ILE A 5 22.69 0.03 -11.34
C ILE A 5 22.53 0.73 -9.99
N THR A 6 23.36 1.74 -9.73
CA THR A 6 23.13 2.68 -8.63
C THR A 6 22.03 3.64 -9.06
N LEU A 7 20.84 3.51 -8.48
CA LEU A 7 19.79 4.51 -8.60
C LEU A 7 20.33 5.84 -8.02
N PRO A 8 20.23 6.98 -8.73
CA PRO A 8 20.60 8.25 -8.15
C PRO A 8 19.75 8.51 -6.90
N VAL A 9 20.42 8.92 -5.83
CA VAL A 9 19.86 9.33 -4.53
C VAL A 9 19.14 10.67 -4.72
N THR A 10 18.04 10.67 -5.47
CA THR A 10 17.17 11.82 -5.67
C THR A 10 15.73 11.45 -5.34
N SER A 11 15.53 10.69 -4.26
CA SER A 11 14.29 10.76 -3.52
C SER A 11 14.45 11.84 -2.46
N ALA A 12 13.47 12.74 -2.32
CA ALA A 12 13.44 13.72 -1.23
C ALA A 12 13.59 13.04 0.16
N ALA A 13 13.28 11.74 0.24
CA ALA A 13 13.46 10.87 1.40
C ALA A 13 14.92 10.61 1.82
N LEU A 14 15.92 10.89 0.97
CA LEU A 14 17.35 10.64 1.28
C LEU A 14 18.12 11.89 1.70
N SER A 15 17.52 13.08 1.53
CA SER A 15 18.02 14.36 2.06
C SER A 15 17.27 14.77 3.33
N PHE A 16 16.86 13.78 4.12
CA PHE A 16 16.10 13.97 5.34
C PHE A 16 17.05 14.09 6.54
N ASP A 17 17.20 15.31 7.05
CA ASP A 17 18.08 15.67 8.18
C ASP A 17 17.32 15.97 9.49
N GLY A 18 15.99 15.76 9.51
CA GLY A 18 15.10 15.99 10.65
C GLY A 18 14.26 14.77 11.05
N GLU A 19 13.31 14.93 11.98
CA GLU A 19 12.26 13.94 12.28
C GLU A 19 11.00 14.23 11.45
N PRO A 20 10.15 13.23 11.14
CA PRO A 20 8.96 13.46 10.32
C PRO A 20 8.00 14.39 11.04
N SER A 21 7.37 15.30 10.30
CA SER A 21 6.30 16.13 10.86
C SER A 21 5.07 15.28 11.19
N ASP A 22 4.26 15.75 12.15
CA ASP A 22 3.00 15.09 12.51
C ASP A 22 2.08 14.88 11.30
N ALA A 23 2.05 15.84 10.37
CA ALA A 23 1.26 15.73 9.15
C ALA A 23 1.76 14.63 8.19
N GLU A 24 3.08 14.40 8.12
CA GLU A 24 3.66 13.31 7.34
C GLU A 24 3.37 11.96 8.00
N LEU A 25 3.42 11.90 9.34
CA LEU A 25 3.05 10.68 10.09
C LEU A 25 1.56 10.36 9.91
N ASP A 26 0.68 11.36 9.98
CA ASP A 26 -0.76 11.20 9.73
C ASP A 26 -1.06 10.75 8.30
N ALA A 27 -0.27 11.20 7.33
CA ALA A 27 -0.39 10.74 5.94
C ALA A 27 -0.04 9.25 5.81
N ILE A 28 0.98 8.76 6.51
CA ILE A 28 1.32 7.33 6.56
C ILE A 28 0.18 6.53 7.20
N GLU A 29 -0.32 6.96 8.35
CA GLU A 29 -1.43 6.30 9.05
C GLU A 29 -2.70 6.26 8.19
N THR A 30 -2.91 7.30 7.37
CA THR A 30 -4.01 7.35 6.40
C THR A 30 -3.93 6.22 5.36
N GLU A 31 -2.73 5.82 4.97
CA GLU A 31 -2.46 4.76 3.98
C GLU A 31 -2.43 3.35 4.57
N MET A 32 -2.20 3.21 5.89
CA MET A 32 -2.07 1.91 6.58
C MET A 32 -3.18 0.89 6.27
N PRO A 33 -4.47 1.26 6.15
CA PRO A 33 -5.52 0.30 5.79
C PRO A 33 -5.31 -0.35 4.41
N LEU A 34 -4.76 0.37 3.44
CA LEU A 34 -4.44 -0.17 2.12
C LEU A 34 -3.23 -1.11 2.20
N VAL A 35 -2.18 -0.67 2.91
CA VAL A 35 -0.96 -1.48 3.11
C VAL A 35 -1.30 -2.82 3.76
N LEU A 36 -2.12 -2.83 4.81
CA LEU A 36 -2.55 -4.07 5.47
C LEU A 36 -3.39 -4.96 4.55
N ALA A 37 -4.25 -4.40 3.70
CA ALA A 37 -5.01 -5.17 2.72
C ALA A 37 -4.10 -5.83 1.66
N ASP A 38 -3.04 -5.12 1.23
CA ASP A 38 -2.03 -5.66 0.31
C ASP A 38 -1.22 -6.80 0.97
N VAL A 39 -0.87 -6.66 2.25
CA VAL A 39 -0.24 -7.73 3.04
C VAL A 39 -1.14 -8.96 3.13
N GLU A 40 -2.43 -8.79 3.42
CA GLU A 40 -3.38 -9.93 3.45
C GLU A 40 -3.46 -10.66 2.10
N LEU A 41 -3.41 -9.91 0.99
CA LEU A 41 -3.38 -10.49 -0.35
C LEU A 41 -2.08 -11.26 -0.59
N LEU A 42 -0.95 -10.67 -0.21
CA LEU A 42 0.35 -11.30 -0.35
C LEU A 42 0.41 -12.60 0.46
N ASP A 43 -0.05 -12.59 1.72
CA ASP A 43 -0.17 -13.78 2.56
C ASP A 43 -1.04 -14.87 1.92
N ALA A 44 -2.16 -14.47 1.30
CA ALA A 44 -3.04 -15.42 0.61
C ALA A 44 -2.36 -16.06 -0.60
N VAL A 45 -1.54 -15.32 -1.33
CA VAL A 45 -0.78 -15.82 -2.48
C VAL A 45 0.38 -16.70 -2.03
N ILE A 46 1.16 -16.26 -1.04
CA ILE A 46 2.31 -17.00 -0.49
C ILE A 46 1.87 -18.39 0.00
N LYS A 47 0.74 -18.49 0.69
CA LYS A 47 0.17 -19.77 1.16
C LYS A 47 -0.15 -20.79 0.06
N THR A 48 -0.15 -20.36 -1.20
CA THR A 48 -0.39 -21.24 -2.35
C THR A 48 0.88 -21.64 -3.09
N LEU A 49 2.04 -21.08 -2.76
CA LEU A 49 3.28 -21.35 -3.51
C LEU A 49 3.80 -22.78 -3.30
N ASP A 50 3.59 -23.35 -2.11
CA ASP A 50 4.15 -24.67 -1.74
C ASP A 50 3.23 -25.86 -2.07
N ARG A 51 2.10 -25.63 -2.75
CA ARG A 51 1.10 -26.69 -3.01
C ARG A 51 0.19 -26.37 -4.20
N PRO A 52 -0.46 -27.38 -4.81
CA PRO A 52 -1.50 -27.12 -5.80
C PRO A 52 -2.63 -26.27 -5.21
N VAL A 53 -3.05 -25.27 -5.99
CA VAL A 53 -4.11 -24.32 -5.60
C VAL A 53 -5.43 -25.05 -5.45
N SER A 54 -6.10 -24.86 -4.30
CA SER A 54 -7.46 -25.36 -4.09
C SER A 54 -8.51 -24.30 -4.40
N LYS A 55 -9.76 -24.73 -4.63
CA LYS A 55 -10.92 -23.81 -4.79
C LYS A 55 -11.11 -22.87 -3.59
N LEU A 56 -10.69 -23.30 -2.39
CA LEU A 56 -10.75 -22.46 -1.19
C LEU A 56 -9.71 -21.32 -1.28
N ASP A 57 -8.53 -21.62 -1.82
CA ASP A 57 -7.46 -20.64 -1.98
C ASP A 57 -7.83 -19.59 -3.01
N GLU A 58 -8.44 -19.99 -4.13
CA GLU A 58 -9.00 -19.05 -5.12
C GLU A 58 -10.01 -18.08 -4.48
N ARG A 59 -10.90 -18.60 -3.62
CA ARG A 59 -11.89 -17.77 -2.90
C ARG A 59 -11.21 -16.81 -1.92
N ARG A 60 -10.18 -17.26 -1.21
CA ARG A 60 -9.39 -16.43 -0.27
C ARG A 60 -8.68 -15.30 -1.01
N ILE A 61 -7.98 -15.61 -2.10
CA ILE A 61 -7.28 -14.62 -2.93
C ILE A 61 -8.28 -13.62 -3.50
N ARG A 62 -9.43 -14.07 -4.03
CA ARG A 62 -10.48 -13.16 -4.52
C ARG A 62 -11.01 -12.23 -3.42
N ARG A 63 -11.24 -12.75 -2.21
CA ARG A 63 -11.67 -11.92 -1.07
C ARG A 63 -10.61 -10.89 -0.71
N ALA A 64 -9.34 -11.27 -0.65
CA ALA A 64 -8.24 -10.36 -0.34
C ALA A 64 -8.09 -9.27 -1.41
N ARG A 65 -8.16 -9.61 -2.71
CA ARG A 65 -8.20 -8.64 -3.82
C ARG A 65 -9.35 -7.63 -3.66
N ASN A 66 -10.54 -8.11 -3.31
CA ASN A 66 -11.69 -7.23 -3.10
C ASN A 66 -11.48 -6.26 -1.92
N ARG A 67 -10.75 -6.67 -0.87
CA ARG A 67 -10.37 -5.77 0.24
C ARG A 67 -9.40 -4.69 -0.20
N VAL A 68 -8.38 -5.05 -0.99
CA VAL A 68 -7.44 -4.07 -1.57
C VAL A 68 -8.19 -3.01 -2.38
N VAL A 69 -9.10 -3.44 -3.27
CA VAL A 69 -9.91 -2.51 -4.08
C VAL A 69 -10.77 -1.61 -3.19
N ALA A 70 -11.39 -2.15 -2.14
CA ALA A 70 -12.20 -1.37 -1.20
C ALA A 70 -11.36 -0.35 -0.42
N ALA A 71 -10.18 -0.74 0.06
CA ALA A 71 -9.26 0.13 0.78
C ALA A 71 -8.73 1.25 -0.11
N ARG A 72 -8.32 0.92 -1.35
CA ARG A 72 -7.87 1.91 -2.34
C ARG A 72 -8.97 2.92 -2.67
N ARG A 73 -10.21 2.45 -2.86
CA ARG A 73 -11.37 3.34 -3.04
C ARG A 73 -11.58 4.25 -1.83
N GLY A 74 -11.45 3.71 -0.62
CA GLY A 74 -11.55 4.49 0.62
C GLY A 74 -10.49 5.60 0.70
N LEU A 75 -9.24 5.29 0.36
CA LEU A 75 -8.14 6.24 0.33
C LEU A 75 -8.37 7.34 -0.71
N THR A 76 -8.70 6.97 -1.96
CA THR A 76 -9.00 7.95 -3.02
C THR A 76 -10.14 8.88 -2.62
N ASN A 77 -11.23 8.34 -2.07
CA ASN A 77 -12.38 9.15 -1.65
C ASN A 77 -12.03 10.11 -0.50
N ARG A 78 -11.16 9.70 0.42
CA ARG A 78 -10.69 10.56 1.52
C ARG A 78 -9.84 11.70 1.01
N VAL A 79 -8.89 11.43 0.12
CA VAL A 79 -8.05 12.46 -0.52
C VAL A 79 -8.91 13.49 -1.25
N THR A 80 -9.92 13.04 -2.02
CA THR A 80 -10.85 13.96 -2.70
C THR A 80 -11.67 14.79 -1.72
N ALA A 81 -12.09 14.21 -0.59
CA ALA A 81 -12.85 14.94 0.43
C ALA A 81 -12.03 16.04 1.10
N VAL A 82 -10.75 15.77 1.41
CA VAL A 82 -9.80 16.76 1.94
C VAL A 82 -9.60 17.91 0.95
N GLN A 83 -9.53 17.63 -0.36
CA GLN A 83 -9.42 18.67 -1.39
C GLN A 83 -10.69 19.55 -1.49
N SER A 84 -11.88 18.98 -1.31
CA SER A 84 -13.15 19.74 -1.38
C SER A 84 -13.45 20.58 -0.12
N GLY A 85 -12.81 20.31 1.01
CA GLY A 85 -12.96 21.10 2.25
C GLY A 85 -12.09 22.35 2.31
N GLY A 86 -11.25 22.59 1.31
CA GLY A 86 -10.27 23.68 1.24
C GLY A 86 -10.72 24.90 0.44
N ALA A 87 -12.03 25.13 0.26
CA ALA A 87 -12.54 26.33 -0.41
C ALA A 87 -13.70 26.96 0.38
N ALA A 88 -13.38 28.14 0.96
CA ALA A 88 -14.26 29.22 1.45
C ALA A 88 -15.23 28.93 2.61
#